data_AF-A0A7J9K1H9-F1
#
_entry.id   AF-A0A7J9K1H9-F1
#
_cell.length_a   1.000
_cell.length_b   1.000
_cell.length_c   1.000
_cell.angle_alpha   90.00
_cell.angle_beta   90.00
_cell.angle_gamma   90.00
#
_symmetry.space_group_name_H-M   'P 1'
#
loop_
_entity.id
_entity.type
_entity.pdbx_description
1 polymer ?
#
loop_
_entity_poly.entity_id
_entity_poly.type
_entity_poly.pdbx_seq_one_letter_code
_entity_poly.pdbx_strand_id
1 'polypeptide(L)'
;MAIENCGSSSAQNIEVFSGLVPSILVTVNECHRLARACVDLSYSGKLLMQSYLDVILAKFDNHVKDLSGFYTTGILSHGFAIVVSRPGVTASKDDMRFYIRDLLTRMKIGDTEMKKQALGHLYQVLAEDERFIDRLLFFLRNGEVSVQESTLKVTSRLCCASEEAKKAMGDAGFIPELV
;
A
#
# COMPACT_ATOMS: atom_id res chain seq x y z
N MET A 1 -6.57 27.75 4.63
CA MET A 1 -5.18 27.47 4.23
C MET A 1 -4.59 26.52 5.26
N ALA A 2 -4.35 25.28 4.86
CA ALA A 2 -3.48 24.33 5.54
C ALA A 2 -2.86 23.49 4.41
N ILE A 3 -1.71 23.96 3.96
CA ILE A 3 -0.77 23.28 3.07
C ILE A 3 0.21 22.53 3.97
N GLU A 4 0.77 21.43 3.43
CA GLU A 4 1.79 20.54 4.01
C GLU A 4 1.24 19.53 5.03
N ASN A 5 1.24 18.22 4.78
CA ASN A 5 2.41 17.43 4.42
C ASN A 5 1.98 16.11 3.74
N CYS A 6 1.85 16.10 2.41
CA CYS A 6 1.63 14.88 1.62
C CYS A 6 2.24 14.99 0.21
N GLY A 7 3.40 15.64 0.10
CA GLY A 7 4.07 15.89 -1.19
C GLY A 7 5.40 15.16 -1.40
N SER A 8 6.06 14.74 -0.31
CA SER A 8 7.46 14.31 -0.38
C SER A 8 7.62 12.91 -0.98
N SER A 9 6.78 11.94 -0.60
CA SER A 9 6.85 10.59 -1.17
C SER A 9 6.32 10.53 -2.60
N SER A 10 5.27 11.27 -2.94
CA SER A 10 4.71 11.25 -4.30
C SER A 10 5.65 11.90 -5.32
N ALA A 11 6.33 12.99 -4.97
CA ALA A 11 7.27 13.66 -5.86
C ALA A 11 8.53 12.81 -6.11
N GLN A 12 9.11 12.20 -5.07
CA GLN A 12 10.24 11.27 -5.21
C GLN A 12 9.87 10.03 -6.03
N ASN A 13 8.68 9.46 -5.83
CA ASN A 13 8.23 8.29 -6.58
C ASN A 13 8.08 8.59 -8.09
N ILE A 14 7.58 9.78 -8.44
CA ILE A 14 7.46 10.24 -9.83
C ILE A 14 8.85 10.46 -10.46
N GLU A 15 9.78 11.06 -9.71
CA GLU A 15 11.14 11.35 -10.20
C GLU A 15 11.94 10.06 -10.45
N VAL A 16 11.82 9.07 -9.57
CA VAL A 16 12.47 7.76 -9.71
C VAL A 16 11.89 6.94 -10.88
N PHE A 17 10.56 6.94 -11.04
CA PHE A 17 9.91 6.29 -12.19
C PHE A 17 10.29 6.95 -13.53
N SER A 18 10.56 8.26 -13.50
CA SER A 18 10.94 9.02 -14.69
C SER A 18 12.26 8.56 -15.31
N GLY A 19 13.17 7.96 -14.52
CA GLY A 19 14.44 7.41 -15.02
C GLY A 19 14.34 5.94 -15.47
N LEU A 20 13.62 5.12 -14.71
CA LEU A 20 13.55 3.67 -14.95
C LEU A 20 12.78 3.32 -16.23
N VAL A 21 11.60 3.92 -16.42
CA VAL A 21 10.72 3.58 -17.55
C VAL A 21 11.38 3.88 -18.90
N PRO A 22 12.00 5.05 -19.13
CA PRO A 22 12.76 5.29 -20.35
C PRO A 22 13.95 4.33 -20.52
N SER A 23 14.65 3.96 -19.45
CA SER A 23 15.79 3.03 -19.50
C SER A 23 15.37 1.61 -19.95
N ILE A 24 14.25 1.12 -19.41
CA ILE A 24 13.62 -0.14 -19.85
C ILE A 24 13.20 -0.03 -21.32
N LEU A 25 12.55 1.07 -21.72
CA LEU A 25 12.10 1.28 -23.10
C LEU A 25 13.26 1.28 -24.10
N VAL A 26 14.40 1.88 -23.75
CA VAL A 26 15.63 1.83 -24.56
C VAL A 26 16.10 0.39 -24.73
N THR A 27 16.15 -0.37 -23.63
CA THR A 27 16.61 -1.78 -23.64
C THR A 27 15.68 -2.66 -24.47
N VAL A 28 14.36 -2.46 -24.38
CA VAL A 28 13.36 -3.18 -25.19
C VAL A 28 13.50 -2.82 -26.67
N ASN A 29 13.75 -1.55 -27.01
CA ASN A 29 13.98 -1.16 -28.39
C ASN A 29 15.28 -1.75 -28.96
N GLU A 30 16.35 -1.85 -28.16
CA GLU A 30 17.57 -2.55 -28.55
C GLU A 30 17.31 -4.05 -28.82
N CYS A 31 16.53 -4.71 -27.95
CA CYS A 31 16.08 -6.09 -28.17
C CYS A 31 15.29 -6.24 -29.46
N HIS A 32 14.37 -5.32 -29.72
CA HIS A 32 13.55 -5.32 -30.93
C HIS A 32 14.41 -5.16 -32.20
N ARG A 33 15.40 -4.27 -32.16
CA ARG A 33 16.36 -4.09 -33.26
C ARG A 33 17.20 -5.34 -33.49
N LEU A 34 17.63 -5.99 -32.41
CA LEU A 34 18.40 -7.23 -32.49
C LEU A 34 17.55 -8.37 -33.07
N ALA A 35 16.32 -8.54 -32.59
CA ALA A 35 15.38 -9.52 -33.09
C ALA A 35 15.09 -9.33 -34.59
N ARG A 36 14.91 -8.07 -35.02
CA ARG A 36 14.75 -7.73 -36.43
C ARG A 36 16.00 -8.08 -37.25
N ALA A 37 17.20 -7.76 -36.76
CA ALA A 37 18.45 -8.13 -37.45
C ALA A 37 18.64 -9.66 -37.58
N CYS A 38 18.13 -10.45 -36.62
CA CYS A 38 18.11 -11.91 -36.72
C CYS A 38 17.15 -12.39 -37.82
N VAL A 39 15.95 -11.82 -37.88
CA VAL A 39 14.96 -12.14 -38.92
C VAL A 39 15.49 -11.78 -40.31
N ASP A 40 16.12 -10.61 -40.43
CA ASP A 40 16.67 -10.10 -41.67
C ASP A 40 18.02 -10.73 -42.04
N LEU A 41 18.53 -11.69 -41.24
CA LEU A 41 19.84 -12.36 -41.41
C LEU A 41 21.01 -11.37 -41.57
N SER A 42 20.89 -10.18 -40.98
CA SER A 42 21.82 -9.05 -41.18
C SER A 42 22.82 -8.86 -40.03
N TYR A 43 22.98 -9.84 -39.15
CA TYR A 43 23.84 -9.75 -37.97
C TYR A 43 25.32 -10.05 -38.30
N SER A 44 26.24 -9.28 -37.71
CA SER A 44 27.68 -9.29 -38.06
C SER A 44 28.50 -10.45 -37.46
N GLY A 45 27.88 -11.61 -37.22
CA GLY A 45 28.56 -12.83 -36.79
C GLY A 45 28.19 -13.33 -35.37
N LYS A 46 28.50 -14.60 -35.10
CA LYS A 46 28.05 -15.34 -33.92
C LYS A 46 28.58 -14.79 -32.59
N LEU A 47 29.88 -14.48 -32.52
CA LEU A 47 30.51 -13.96 -31.29
C LEU A 47 30.00 -12.57 -30.94
N LEU A 48 29.79 -11.73 -31.95
CA LEU A 48 29.23 -10.41 -31.75
C LEU A 48 27.77 -10.51 -31.27
N MET A 49 26.97 -11.38 -31.88
CA MET A 49 25.60 -11.67 -31.44
C MET A 49 25.54 -12.15 -29.99
N GLN A 50 26.44 -13.06 -29.61
CA GLN A 50 26.53 -13.54 -28.23
C GLN A 50 26.85 -12.38 -27.26
N SER A 51 27.84 -11.56 -27.58
CA SER A 51 28.20 -10.40 -26.75
C SER A 51 27.05 -9.39 -26.63
N TYR A 52 26.30 -9.14 -27.71
CA TYR A 52 25.11 -8.29 -27.65
C TYR A 52 24.02 -8.86 -26.75
N LEU A 53 23.77 -10.18 -26.82
CA LEU A 53 22.83 -10.86 -25.94
C LEU A 53 23.26 -10.77 -24.47
N ASP A 54 24.55 -10.96 -24.18
CA ASP A 54 25.08 -10.86 -22.82
C ASP A 54 24.89 -9.43 -22.25
N VAL A 55 25.11 -8.40 -23.07
CA VAL A 55 24.87 -7.00 -22.68
C VAL A 55 23.39 -6.74 -22.40
N ILE A 56 22.49 -7.22 -23.27
CA ILE A 56 21.05 -7.06 -23.09
C ILE A 56 20.58 -7.79 -21.82
N LEU A 57 21.08 -9.00 -21.59
CA LEU A 57 20.74 -9.80 -20.40
C LEU A 57 21.20 -9.10 -19.12
N ALA A 58 22.43 -8.56 -19.10
CA ALA A 58 22.91 -7.76 -17.97
C ALA A 58 22.05 -6.50 -17.74
N LYS A 59 21.60 -5.82 -18.81
CA LYS A 59 20.67 -4.68 -18.68
C LYS A 59 19.34 -5.10 -18.07
N PHE A 60 18.75 -6.21 -18.52
CA PHE A 60 17.52 -6.74 -17.93
C PHE A 60 17.68 -7.14 -16.47
N ASP A 61 18.79 -7.80 -16.10
CA ASP A 61 19.06 -8.15 -14.71
C ASP A 61 19.13 -6.91 -13.82
N ASN A 62 19.71 -5.82 -14.32
CA ASN A 62 19.73 -4.55 -13.60
C ASN A 62 18.33 -3.95 -13.49
N HIS A 63 17.52 -3.93 -14.56
CA HIS A 63 16.13 -3.46 -14.50
C HIS A 63 15.28 -4.28 -13.51
N VAL A 64 15.48 -5.60 -13.47
CA VAL A 64 14.79 -6.50 -12.53
C VAL A 64 15.21 -6.19 -11.10
N LYS A 65 16.51 -5.97 -10.84
CA LYS A 65 17.01 -5.56 -9.52
C LYS A 65 16.40 -4.23 -9.09
N ASP A 66 16.40 -3.24 -9.97
CA ASP A 66 15.83 -1.91 -9.72
C ASP A 66 14.33 -2.02 -9.39
N LEU A 67 13.56 -2.73 -10.23
CA LEU A 67 12.13 -2.99 -9.98
C LEU A 67 11.89 -3.73 -8.66
N SER A 68 12.74 -4.71 -8.31
CA SER A 68 12.64 -5.42 -7.03
C SER A 68 12.95 -4.50 -5.84
N GLY A 69 13.92 -3.59 -6.02
CA GLY A 69 14.24 -2.55 -5.05
C GLY A 69 13.05 -1.62 -4.83
N PHE A 70 12.38 -1.20 -5.91
CA PHE A 70 11.17 -0.37 -5.82
C PHE A 70 9.99 -1.10 -5.17
N TYR A 71 9.86 -2.41 -5.39
CA TYR A 71 8.84 -3.22 -4.72
C TYR A 71 9.11 -3.34 -3.21
N THR A 72 10.35 -3.66 -2.84
CA THR A 72 10.74 -3.84 -1.42
C THR A 72 10.76 -2.55 -0.63
N THR A 73 11.07 -1.42 -1.27
CA THR A 73 10.96 -0.07 -0.67
C THR A 73 9.52 0.44 -0.62
N GLY A 74 8.57 -0.30 -1.19
CA GLY A 74 7.14 0.03 -1.17
C GLY A 74 6.74 1.10 -2.20
N ILE A 75 7.66 1.67 -2.97
CA ILE A 75 7.39 2.72 -3.99
C ILE A 75 6.29 2.29 -4.97
N LEU A 76 6.28 1.01 -5.36
CA LEU A 76 5.29 0.42 -6.26
C LEU A 76 4.01 -0.11 -5.58
N SER A 77 4.03 -0.29 -4.26
CA SER A 77 2.93 -0.89 -3.49
C SER A 77 1.80 0.12 -3.16
N HIS A 78 2.03 1.41 -3.38
CA HIS A 78 1.09 2.48 -3.02
C HIS A 78 0.01 2.77 -4.09
N GLY A 79 0.04 2.11 -5.25
CA GLY A 79 -0.64 2.59 -6.46
C GLY A 79 -2.09 2.18 -6.72
N PHE A 80 -2.67 1.18 -6.04
CA PHE A 80 -3.94 0.58 -6.50
C PHE A 80 -5.02 0.32 -5.43
N ALA A 81 -4.86 0.79 -4.20
CA ALA A 81 -5.98 0.75 -3.26
C ALA A 81 -6.97 1.87 -3.63
N ILE A 82 -8.27 1.54 -3.81
CA ILE A 82 -9.32 2.57 -3.76
C ILE A 82 -9.25 3.17 -2.36
N VAL A 83 -8.60 4.33 -2.22
CA VAL A 83 -8.43 4.98 -0.93
C VAL A 83 -9.74 5.68 -0.60
N VAL A 84 -10.53 5.09 0.29
CA VAL A 84 -11.60 5.84 0.96
C VAL A 84 -10.95 6.98 1.74
N SER A 85 -11.30 8.21 1.38
CA SER A 85 -10.76 9.41 2.03
C SER A 85 -11.10 9.41 3.52
N ARG A 86 -10.14 9.88 4.33
CA ARG A 86 -10.34 10.07 5.75
C ARG A 86 -11.51 11.05 5.98
N PRO A 87 -12.51 10.71 6.81
CA PRO A 87 -13.60 11.60 7.12
C PRO A 87 -13.10 12.84 7.87
N GLY A 88 -13.64 14.02 7.54
CA GLY A 88 -13.36 15.26 8.26
C GLY A 88 -14.06 15.32 9.63
N VAL A 89 -13.70 16.31 10.45
CA VAL A 89 -14.28 16.50 11.81
C VAL A 89 -15.80 16.65 11.78
N THR A 90 -16.39 17.16 10.70
CA THR A 90 -17.84 17.31 10.54
C THR A 90 -18.51 16.17 9.76
N ALA A 91 -17.80 15.07 9.50
CA ALA A 91 -18.31 13.96 8.72
C ALA A 91 -19.53 13.29 9.38
N SER A 92 -20.38 12.71 8.54
CA SER A 92 -21.57 12.00 9.00
C SER A 92 -21.18 10.66 9.65
N LYS A 93 -22.11 10.10 10.45
CA LYS A 93 -21.94 8.75 11.00
C LYS A 93 -21.81 7.69 9.90
N ASP A 94 -22.42 7.90 8.74
CA ASP A 94 -22.35 6.97 7.61
C ASP A 94 -20.99 7.03 6.91
N ASP A 95 -20.39 8.21 6.77
CA ASP A 95 -19.03 8.36 6.23
C ASP A 95 -18.00 7.70 7.14
N MET A 96 -18.11 7.93 8.46
CA MET A 96 -17.25 7.28 9.45
C MET A 96 -17.42 5.74 9.43
N ARG A 97 -18.67 5.28 9.31
CA ARG A 97 -19.00 3.85 9.18
C ARG A 97 -18.39 3.25 7.91
N PHE A 98 -18.47 3.96 6.79
CA PHE A 98 -17.92 3.52 5.51
C PHE A 98 -16.39 3.44 5.59
N TYR A 99 -15.74 4.45 6.15
CA TYR A 99 -14.30 4.49 6.34
C TYR A 99 -13.79 3.35 7.24
N ILE A 100 -14.42 3.13 8.40
CA ILE A 100 -14.04 2.00 9.27
C ILE A 100 -14.22 0.66 8.54
N ARG A 101 -15.31 0.47 7.80
CA ARG A 101 -15.55 -0.78 7.05
C ARG A 101 -14.52 -1.02 5.96
N ASP A 102 -14.11 0.03 5.27
CA ASP A 102 -13.02 -0.04 4.30
C ASP A 102 -11.72 -0.50 4.99
N LEU A 103 -11.35 0.13 6.10
CA LEU A 103 -10.15 -0.25 6.86
C LEU A 103 -10.21 -1.69 7.38
N LEU A 104 -11.35 -2.13 7.91
CA LEU A 104 -11.55 -3.52 8.33
C LEU A 104 -11.45 -4.50 7.15
N THR A 105 -11.97 -4.11 5.98
CA THR A 105 -11.87 -4.92 4.77
C THR A 105 -10.41 -5.06 4.34
N ARG A 106 -9.65 -3.97 4.30
CA ARG A 106 -8.20 -4.00 4.02
C ARG A 106 -7.44 -4.85 5.03
N MET A 107 -7.83 -4.82 6.31
CA MET A 107 -7.27 -5.71 7.33
C MET A 107 -7.56 -7.19 7.07
N LYS A 108 -8.75 -7.51 6.53
CA LYS A 108 -9.20 -8.87 6.27
C LYS A 108 -8.54 -9.47 5.02
N ILE A 109 -8.51 -8.73 3.90
CA ILE A 109 -8.11 -9.26 2.59
C ILE A 109 -6.80 -8.68 2.04
N GLY A 110 -6.28 -7.60 2.64
CA GLY A 110 -5.07 -6.93 2.16
C GLY A 110 -3.79 -7.74 2.38
N ASP A 111 -2.75 -7.39 1.63
CA ASP A 111 -1.39 -7.86 1.88
C ASP A 111 -0.81 -7.26 3.18
N THR A 112 0.44 -7.61 3.51
CA THR A 112 1.09 -7.16 4.74
C THR A 112 1.18 -5.64 4.84
N GLU A 113 1.41 -4.94 3.73
CA GLU A 113 1.57 -3.49 3.74
C GLU A 113 0.21 -2.78 3.85
N MET A 114 -0.79 -3.23 3.10
CA MET A 114 -2.17 -2.75 3.22
C MET A 114 -2.70 -2.91 4.65
N LYS A 115 -2.38 -4.03 5.30
CA LYS A 115 -2.73 -4.28 6.71
C LYS A 115 -2.01 -3.30 7.65
N LYS A 116 -0.72 -3.07 7.43
CA LYS A 116 0.06 -2.11 8.23
C LYS A 116 -0.50 -0.69 8.10
N GLN A 117 -0.80 -0.25 6.88
CA GLN A 117 -1.38 1.06 6.61
C GLN A 117 -2.80 1.21 7.18
N ALA A 118 -3.66 0.20 6.98
CA ALA A 118 -5.03 0.23 7.51
C ALA A 118 -5.03 0.32 9.04
N LEU A 119 -4.15 -0.43 9.71
CA LEU A 119 -3.99 -0.36 11.15
C LEU A 119 -3.44 1.00 11.59
N GLY A 120 -2.46 1.56 10.88
CA GLY A 120 -1.94 2.92 11.15
C GLY A 120 -3.01 4.01 11.06
N HIS A 121 -3.84 3.98 10.01
CA HIS A 121 -4.97 4.90 9.87
C HIS A 121 -6.01 4.73 10.99
N LEU A 122 -6.28 3.50 11.43
CA LEU A 122 -7.15 3.23 12.58
C LEU A 122 -6.60 3.87 13.85
N TYR A 123 -5.31 3.71 14.18
CA TYR A 123 -4.71 4.37 15.34
C TYR A 123 -4.89 5.89 15.28
N GLN A 124 -4.61 6.48 14.11
CA GLN A 124 -4.67 7.92 13.94
C GLN A 124 -6.09 8.47 14.15
N VAL A 125 -7.12 7.85 13.57
CA VAL A 125 -8.50 8.35 13.73
C VAL A 125 -9.03 8.16 15.15
N LEU A 126 -8.61 7.10 15.85
CA LEU A 126 -9.05 6.86 17.24
C LEU A 126 -8.38 7.79 18.24
N ALA A 127 -7.13 8.20 17.98
CA ALA A 127 -6.42 9.17 18.83
C ALA A 127 -6.95 10.60 18.65
N GLU A 128 -7.45 10.93 17.45
CA GLU A 128 -7.91 12.29 17.12
C GLU A 128 -9.43 12.48 17.34
N ASP A 129 -10.24 11.43 17.27
CA ASP A 129 -11.70 11.53 17.33
C ASP A 129 -12.36 10.29 17.96
N GLU A 130 -12.86 10.47 19.19
CA GLU A 130 -13.51 9.41 19.99
C GLU A 130 -14.75 8.81 19.32
N ARG A 131 -15.39 9.49 18.36
CA ARG A 131 -16.56 8.95 17.63
C ARG A 131 -16.20 7.68 16.85
N PHE A 132 -14.93 7.51 16.46
CA PHE A 132 -14.45 6.28 15.84
C PHE A 132 -14.38 5.12 16.83
N ILE A 133 -14.08 5.38 18.11
CA ILE A 133 -14.07 4.38 19.18
C ILE A 133 -15.49 3.84 19.39
N ASP A 134 -16.48 4.73 19.52
CA ASP A 134 -17.89 4.36 19.63
C ASP A 134 -18.36 3.51 18.44
N ARG A 135 -17.88 3.88 17.24
CA ARG A 135 -18.26 3.16 16.01
C ARG A 135 -17.62 1.79 15.91
N LEU A 136 -16.38 1.62 16.38
CA LEU A 136 -15.75 0.31 16.51
C LEU A 136 -16.50 -0.56 17.52
N LEU A 137 -16.88 -0.03 18.67
CA LEU A 137 -17.68 -0.76 19.67
C LEU A 137 -19.03 -1.18 19.09
N PHE A 138 -19.68 -0.27 18.34
CA PHE A 138 -20.92 -0.58 17.65
C PHE A 138 -20.75 -1.77 16.69
N PHE A 139 -19.65 -1.83 15.94
CA PHE A 139 -19.37 -2.96 15.04
C PHE A 139 -19.08 -4.26 15.80
N LEU A 140 -18.44 -4.18 16.96
CA LEU A 140 -18.20 -5.35 17.80
C LEU A 140 -19.51 -5.93 18.34
N ARG A 141 -20.46 -5.07 18.74
CA ARG A 141 -21.76 -5.51 19.29
C ARG A 141 -22.79 -5.90 18.24
N ASN A 142 -22.87 -5.15 17.14
CA ASN A 142 -23.98 -5.20 16.19
C ASN A 142 -23.54 -5.55 14.76
N GLY A 143 -22.25 -5.82 14.55
CA GLY A 143 -21.74 -6.24 13.26
C GLY A 143 -22.16 -7.67 12.92
N GLU A 144 -22.10 -8.01 11.64
CA GLU A 144 -22.12 -9.41 11.22
C GLU A 144 -20.88 -10.13 11.79
N VAL A 145 -20.97 -11.45 11.99
CA VAL A 145 -19.90 -12.26 12.60
C VAL A 145 -18.52 -11.97 11.98
N SER A 146 -18.45 -11.84 10.66
CA SER A 146 -17.19 -11.58 9.97
C SER A 146 -16.62 -10.16 10.21
N VAL A 147 -17.49 -9.19 10.47
CA VAL A 147 -17.11 -7.82 10.86
C VAL A 147 -16.69 -7.82 12.32
N GLN A 148 -17.45 -8.47 13.20
CA GLN A 148 -17.11 -8.60 14.63
C GLN A 148 -15.74 -9.23 14.84
N GLU A 149 -15.46 -10.34 14.14
CA GLU A 149 -14.14 -11.01 14.20
C GLU A 149 -13.01 -10.08 13.74
N SER A 150 -13.23 -9.33 12.65
CA SER A 150 -12.25 -8.38 12.13
C SER A 150 -12.03 -7.22 13.10
N THR A 151 -13.11 -6.67 13.65
CA THR A 151 -13.09 -5.60 14.65
C THR A 151 -12.38 -6.04 15.92
N LEU A 152 -12.64 -7.26 16.40
CA LEU A 152 -12.00 -7.84 17.58
C LEU A 152 -10.48 -7.99 17.39
N LYS A 153 -10.05 -8.53 16.24
CA LYS A 153 -8.63 -8.63 15.90
C LYS A 153 -7.94 -7.27 15.88
N VAL A 154 -8.60 -6.26 15.33
CA VAL A 154 -8.09 -4.89 15.29
C VAL A 154 -8.02 -4.31 16.70
N THR A 155 -9.07 -4.43 17.51
CA THR A 155 -9.09 -3.89 18.89
C THR A 155 -8.08 -4.55 19.81
N SER A 156 -7.87 -5.86 19.67
CA SER A 156 -6.79 -6.57 20.37
C SER A 156 -5.42 -5.99 20.01
N ARG A 157 -5.15 -5.77 18.71
CA ARG A 157 -3.89 -5.15 18.26
C ARG A 157 -3.75 -3.71 18.74
N LEU A 158 -4.82 -2.92 18.68
CA LEU A 158 -4.87 -1.54 19.18
C LEU A 158 -4.47 -1.46 20.66
N CYS A 159 -5.09 -2.31 21.49
CA CYS A 159 -4.81 -2.42 22.92
C CYS A 159 -3.33 -2.72 23.22
N CYS A 160 -2.68 -3.53 22.38
CA CYS A 160 -1.26 -3.87 22.56
C CYS A 160 -0.28 -2.79 22.12
N ALA A 161 -0.67 -1.81 21.29
CA ALA A 161 0.29 -0.86 20.70
C ALA A 161 0.11 0.61 21.12
N SER A 162 -0.98 0.98 21.80
CA SER A 162 -1.13 2.33 22.38
C SER A 162 -1.85 2.26 23.73
N GLU A 163 -1.19 2.77 24.76
CA GLU A 163 -1.77 2.87 26.10
C GLU A 163 -2.91 3.91 26.15
N GLU A 164 -2.84 4.94 25.31
CA GLU A 164 -3.92 5.93 25.13
C GLU A 164 -5.16 5.27 24.52
N ALA A 165 -4.99 4.50 23.44
CA ALA A 165 -6.08 3.77 22.83
C ALA A 165 -6.67 2.72 23.79
N LYS A 166 -5.81 2.02 24.54
CA LYS A 166 -6.22 1.07 25.57
C LYS A 166 -7.04 1.71 26.68
N LYS A 167 -6.61 2.88 27.18
CA LYS A 167 -7.37 3.66 28.15
C LYS A 167 -8.72 4.10 27.59
N ALA A 168 -8.72 4.70 26.40
CA ALA A 168 -9.94 5.18 25.76
C ALA A 168 -10.93 4.04 25.45
N MET A 169 -10.44 2.86 25.08
CA MET A 169 -11.25 1.65 24.92
C MET A 169 -11.81 1.14 26.26
N GLY A 170 -11.03 1.25 27.34
CA GLY A 170 -11.52 0.98 28.70
C GLY A 170 -12.67 1.90 29.08
N ASP A 171 -12.47 3.20 28.89
CA ASP A 171 -13.46 4.26 29.19
C ASP A 171 -14.72 4.12 28.31
N ALA A 172 -14.57 3.70 27.05
CA ALA A 172 -15.69 3.44 26.13
C ALA A 172 -16.44 2.12 26.40
N GLY A 173 -15.96 1.29 27.32
CA GLY A 173 -16.66 0.07 27.73
C GLY A 173 -16.47 -1.13 26.80
N PHE A 174 -15.26 -1.31 26.25
CA PHE A 174 -14.91 -2.50 25.46
C PHE A 174 -14.70 -3.76 26.31
N ILE A 175 -14.39 -3.62 27.61
CA ILE A 175 -14.00 -4.77 28.47
C ILE A 175 -15.02 -5.93 28.44
N PRO A 176 -16.34 -5.72 28.57
CA PRO A 176 -17.32 -6.81 28.53
C PRO A 176 -17.36 -7.59 27.21
N GLU A 177 -16.87 -7.00 26.12
CA GLU A 177 -16.84 -7.63 24.79
C GLU A 177 -15.51 -8.36 24.51
N LEU A 178 -14.51 -8.22 25.41
CA LEU A 178 -13.15 -8.75 25.26
C LEU A 178 -12.81 -9.88 26.26
N VAL A 179 -13.71 -10.19 27.20
CA VAL A 179 -13.58 -11.24 28.23
C VAL A 179 -14.39 -12.46 27.82
#